data_AF-G3JRS5-F1
#
_entry.id   AF-G3JRS5-F1
#
_cell.length_a   1.000
_cell.length_b   1.000
_cell.length_c   1.000
_cell.angle_alpha   90.00
_cell.angle_beta   90.00
_cell.angle_gamma   90.00
#
_symmetry.space_group_name_H-M   'P 1'
#
loop_
_entity.id
_entity.type
_entity.pdbx_description
1 polymer ?
#
loop_
_entity_poly.entity_id
_entity_poly.type
_entity_poly.pdbx_seq_one_letter_code
_entity_poly.pdbx_strand_id
1 'polypeptide(L)'
;MRLYSIANFVLAGCIWLPVQHAEGHTDDRLQPTVESARARAHPIFRAINNAGRQWGSAMNHNGFSFFPAIIPAGTVLYHGGLTEERPETFEWLAFEIEHAEAFAIDVAFPVAGGNDVQTEQKSSKMEGLSAAQKILGRRAQVTGGHERHHPAGYIQSHQATKDLHVLYIDGMSGGKTDMGTMDAELYVLYGKTNEDFEDGEFTRARKVCELITKWGYDGYVRMEIGFEYIHCDFSRDVDMIASVALYTHDGLVSDSSMVFFQWARAVAEDYDGIGSDRLRIDYSSMVSGLFYPINITTMDPERPDLMRLATAGMEDCQKLKPEVELLARQPRRFTANWQAVTDTIVRRFANRLDFMNTDDISQAHLLNELETASRTYIKAPGLKDSKSPLTPKLLDEAISRCIAQPLLPATYKKSQWSREDELIGVAIEVVIKNVCSVILQSYNAVRAATEKDILEGVDTTSTQVDKAAKRAHQDVKDLVATLGWSQWKKVQRCPHDELLFTIMWPLGNTEDYFHPGCLPIEKINQSRETYFRNNFAGGPRHGKEGGD
;
A
#
# COMPACT_ATOMS: atom_id res chain seq x y z
N MET A 1 39.25 -40.23 -62.83
CA MET A 1 38.49 -41.01 -63.84
C MET A 1 37.01 -40.95 -63.45
N ARG A 2 36.09 -40.69 -64.37
CA ARG A 2 34.64 -40.58 -64.06
C ARG A 2 34.03 -41.95 -63.75
N LEU A 3 32.95 -41.98 -62.96
CA LEU A 3 31.74 -42.77 -63.27
C LEU A 3 30.52 -42.20 -62.51
N TYR A 4 29.38 -42.16 -63.19
CA TYR A 4 28.06 -41.73 -62.66
C TYR A 4 27.37 -42.93 -61.98
N SER A 5 26.46 -42.72 -61.01
CA SER A 5 24.98 -42.89 -61.14
C SER A 5 24.42 -43.30 -59.75
N ILE A 6 23.12 -43.24 -59.40
CA ILE A 6 21.89 -42.82 -60.09
C ILE A 6 20.91 -42.22 -59.03
N ALA A 7 19.88 -41.45 -59.42
CA ALA A 7 18.85 -40.97 -58.50
C ALA A 7 17.65 -41.94 -58.41
N ASN A 8 17.01 -42.05 -57.24
CA ASN A 8 15.69 -42.68 -57.08
C ASN A 8 14.80 -41.81 -56.19
N PHE A 9 13.67 -41.34 -56.75
CA PHE A 9 12.58 -40.74 -56.00
C PHE A 9 11.70 -41.86 -55.42
N VAL A 10 11.30 -41.72 -54.15
CA VAL A 10 10.20 -42.50 -53.57
C VAL A 10 9.16 -41.53 -53.03
N LEU A 11 7.98 -41.55 -53.66
CA LEU A 11 6.77 -40.90 -53.15
C LEU A 11 6.18 -41.77 -52.03
N ALA A 12 6.07 -41.21 -50.83
CA ALA A 12 5.25 -41.75 -49.75
C ALA A 12 4.17 -40.72 -49.40
N GLY A 13 2.90 -41.07 -49.59
CA GLY A 13 1.78 -40.15 -49.40
C GLY A 13 1.48 -39.90 -47.92
N CYS A 14 1.44 -38.62 -47.51
CA CYS A 14 0.91 -38.23 -46.21
C CYS A 14 -0.62 -38.33 -46.24
N ILE A 15 -1.18 -39.36 -45.60
CA ILE A 15 -2.60 -39.41 -45.27
C ILE A 15 -2.86 -38.35 -44.21
N TRP A 16 -3.61 -37.30 -44.57
CA TRP A 16 -4.14 -36.34 -43.59
C TRP A 16 -5.24 -37.02 -42.77
N LEU A 17 -4.89 -37.52 -41.60
CA LEU A 17 -5.86 -37.74 -40.54
C LEU A 17 -6.24 -36.37 -39.96
N PRO A 18 -7.52 -35.97 -39.98
CA PRO A 18 -7.93 -34.73 -39.32
C PRO A 18 -7.72 -34.92 -37.82
N VAL A 19 -6.85 -34.11 -37.23
CA VAL A 19 -6.81 -33.93 -35.77
C VAL A 19 -8.17 -33.36 -35.39
N GLN A 20 -9.02 -34.21 -34.83
CA GLN A 20 -10.23 -33.77 -34.14
C GLN A 20 -9.77 -32.75 -33.11
N HIS A 21 -10.19 -31.50 -33.27
CA HIS A 21 -10.06 -30.53 -32.21
C HIS A 21 -10.87 -31.09 -31.04
N ALA A 22 -10.17 -31.49 -29.99
CA ALA A 22 -10.79 -31.49 -28.68
C ALA A 22 -11.13 -30.02 -28.42
N GLU A 23 -12.41 -29.67 -28.47
CA GLU A 23 -12.95 -28.45 -27.88
C GLU A 23 -12.79 -28.57 -26.35
N GLY A 24 -11.55 -28.42 -25.89
CA GLY A 24 -11.22 -28.32 -24.49
C GLY A 24 -11.70 -26.98 -23.96
N HIS A 25 -12.26 -26.97 -22.75
CA HIS A 25 -12.66 -25.75 -22.06
C HIS A 25 -11.51 -24.72 -22.03
N THR A 26 -11.62 -23.66 -22.83
CA THR A 26 -10.69 -22.52 -22.84
C THR A 26 -11.44 -21.20 -22.65
N ASP A 27 -12.25 -21.07 -21.59
CA ASP A 27 -12.94 -19.80 -21.25
C ASP A 27 -13.31 -19.66 -19.75
N ASP A 28 -12.36 -19.89 -18.83
CA ASP A 28 -12.56 -19.62 -17.37
C ASP A 28 -11.28 -19.13 -16.65
N ARG A 29 -10.22 -18.77 -17.38
CA ARG A 29 -9.01 -18.18 -16.77
C ARG A 29 -9.13 -16.66 -16.79
N LEU A 30 -9.61 -16.09 -15.69
CA LEU A 30 -9.66 -14.65 -15.42
C LEU A 30 -8.33 -13.96 -15.85
N GLN A 31 -8.40 -13.07 -16.84
CA GLN A 31 -7.23 -12.33 -17.37
C GLN A 31 -7.24 -10.87 -16.91
N PRO A 32 -6.06 -10.23 -16.76
CA PRO A 32 -6.00 -8.79 -16.58
C PRO A 32 -6.27 -8.08 -17.91
N THR A 33 -6.91 -6.90 -17.87
CA THR A 33 -7.32 -6.17 -19.09
C THR A 33 -6.90 -4.70 -19.07
N VAL A 34 -6.68 -4.13 -20.26
CA VAL A 34 -6.33 -2.72 -20.45
C VAL A 34 -7.48 -1.81 -20.02
N GLU A 35 -8.71 -2.27 -20.22
CA GLU A 35 -9.96 -1.61 -19.78
C GLU A 35 -10.01 -1.53 -18.26
N SER A 36 -9.65 -2.62 -17.57
CA SER A 36 -9.56 -2.69 -16.11
C SER A 36 -8.52 -1.72 -15.55
N ALA A 37 -7.31 -1.72 -16.14
CA ALA A 37 -6.24 -0.82 -15.74
C ALA A 37 -6.60 0.66 -16.00
N ARG A 38 -7.29 0.95 -17.10
CA ARG A 38 -7.79 2.29 -17.43
C ARG A 38 -8.89 2.76 -16.47
N ALA A 39 -9.84 1.88 -16.13
CA ALA A 39 -10.94 2.19 -15.21
C ALA A 39 -10.45 2.38 -13.77
N ARG A 40 -9.41 1.65 -13.34
CA ARG A 40 -8.80 1.71 -11.99
C ARG A 40 -7.46 2.44 -11.96
N ALA A 41 -7.26 3.37 -12.88
CA ALA A 41 -6.03 4.15 -13.01
C ALA A 41 -5.58 4.84 -11.71
N HIS A 42 -6.51 5.50 -11.00
CA HIS A 42 -6.21 6.22 -9.75
C HIS A 42 -5.85 5.25 -8.58
N PRO A 43 -6.62 4.17 -8.31
CA PRO A 43 -6.20 3.12 -7.38
C PRO A 43 -4.82 2.50 -7.71
N ILE A 44 -4.55 2.17 -8.97
CA ILE A 44 -3.26 1.58 -9.39
C ILE A 44 -2.10 2.54 -9.15
N PHE A 45 -2.27 3.82 -9.48
CA PHE A 45 -1.29 4.86 -9.19
C PHE A 45 -0.97 4.94 -7.69
N ARG A 46 -2.00 4.89 -6.83
CA ARG A 46 -1.82 4.90 -5.37
C ARG A 46 -1.13 3.64 -4.86
N ALA A 47 -1.53 2.44 -5.30
CA ALA A 47 -0.87 1.19 -4.92
C ALA A 47 0.65 1.22 -5.19
N ILE A 48 1.06 1.71 -6.37
CA ILE A 48 2.47 1.87 -6.74
C ILE A 48 3.18 2.95 -5.93
N ASN A 49 2.54 4.11 -5.72
CA ASN A 49 3.15 5.21 -4.97
C ASN A 49 3.25 4.91 -3.46
N ASN A 50 2.34 4.10 -2.92
CA ASN A 50 2.28 3.73 -1.50
C ASN A 50 3.11 2.49 -1.16
N ALA A 51 3.49 1.66 -2.15
CA ALA A 51 4.22 0.42 -1.92
C ALA A 51 5.48 0.61 -1.06
N GLY A 52 5.55 -0.07 0.08
CA GLY A 52 6.66 0.06 1.04
C GLY A 52 6.69 1.40 1.82
N ARG A 53 5.61 2.20 1.78
CA ARG A 53 5.48 3.47 2.52
C ARG A 53 4.35 3.41 3.53
N GLN A 54 4.65 3.74 4.78
CA GLN A 54 3.69 3.56 5.85
C GLN A 54 2.50 4.50 5.77
N TRP A 55 2.72 5.80 5.54
CA TRP A 55 1.61 6.76 5.39
C TRP A 55 0.69 6.40 4.21
N GLY A 56 1.27 6.06 3.07
CA GLY A 56 0.53 5.72 1.87
C GLY A 56 -0.37 4.51 2.08
N SER A 57 0.20 3.45 2.66
CA SER A 57 -0.50 2.21 3.02
C SER A 57 -1.53 2.41 4.13
N ALA A 58 -1.27 3.24 5.15
CA ALA A 58 -2.25 3.61 6.17
C ALA A 58 -3.48 4.30 5.56
N MET A 59 -3.24 5.34 4.73
CA MET A 59 -4.33 6.08 4.08
C MET A 59 -5.09 5.27 3.03
N ASN A 60 -4.52 4.18 2.52
CA ASN A 60 -5.13 3.27 1.53
C ASN A 60 -5.02 1.82 2.04
N HIS A 61 -5.56 1.57 3.23
CA HIS A 61 -5.28 0.35 4.01
C HIS A 61 -5.76 -0.96 3.38
N ASN A 62 -6.72 -0.93 2.46
CA ASN A 62 -7.15 -2.12 1.73
C ASN A 62 -6.20 -2.36 0.55
N GLY A 63 -5.29 -3.31 0.74
CA GLY A 63 -4.37 -3.77 -0.30
C GLY A 63 -5.08 -4.59 -1.38
N PHE A 64 -4.56 -4.51 -2.61
CA PHE A 64 -5.05 -5.25 -3.78
C PHE A 64 -3.92 -5.99 -4.52
N SER A 65 -2.68 -5.84 -4.07
CA SER A 65 -1.48 -6.05 -4.88
C SER A 65 -0.45 -6.91 -4.17
N PHE A 66 0.12 -7.82 -4.95
CA PHE A 66 1.20 -8.70 -4.58
C PHE A 66 2.43 -8.31 -5.38
N PHE A 67 3.48 -7.93 -4.68
CA PHE A 67 4.75 -7.53 -5.26
C PHE A 67 5.83 -8.54 -4.93
N PRO A 68 6.37 -9.23 -5.94
CA PRO A 68 7.72 -9.78 -5.87
C PRO A 68 8.73 -8.74 -5.37
N ALA A 69 9.49 -9.07 -4.33
CA ALA A 69 10.51 -8.19 -3.78
C ALA A 69 11.75 -8.98 -3.31
N ILE A 70 12.82 -8.23 -2.99
CA ILE A 70 14.06 -8.75 -2.41
C ILE A 70 14.39 -7.94 -1.14
N ILE A 71 14.68 -8.61 -0.03
CA ILE A 71 15.42 -8.04 1.10
C ILE A 71 16.90 -8.34 0.84
N PRO A 72 17.78 -7.34 0.63
CA PRO A 72 19.16 -7.60 0.23
C PRO A 72 20.00 -8.33 1.30
N ALA A 73 21.00 -9.09 0.85
CA ALA A 73 22.01 -9.68 1.73
C ALA A 73 22.66 -8.60 2.63
N GLY A 74 22.86 -8.93 3.91
CA GLY A 74 23.40 -8.03 4.92
C GLY A 74 22.36 -7.14 5.62
N THR A 75 21.10 -7.10 5.16
CA THR A 75 20.02 -6.37 5.85
C THR A 75 19.84 -6.93 7.26
N VAL A 76 19.81 -6.04 8.26
CA VAL A 76 19.48 -6.38 9.66
C VAL A 76 18.00 -6.15 9.91
N LEU A 77 17.39 -7.11 10.60
CA LEU A 77 15.98 -7.20 10.96
C LEU A 77 15.88 -7.66 12.43
N TYR A 78 14.78 -7.35 13.10
CA TYR A 78 14.68 -7.51 14.56
C TYR A 78 13.54 -8.44 14.96
N HIS A 79 13.79 -9.35 15.91
CA HIS A 79 12.77 -10.20 16.53
C HIS A 79 12.61 -9.82 17.99
N GLY A 80 11.38 -9.62 18.46
CA GLY A 80 11.06 -9.49 19.87
C GLY A 80 10.33 -10.73 20.35
N GLY A 81 10.82 -11.35 21.43
CA GLY A 81 10.27 -12.61 21.91
C GLY A 81 10.58 -12.90 23.37
N LEU A 82 10.29 -14.14 23.79
CA LEU A 82 10.40 -14.60 25.18
C LEU A 82 11.59 -15.54 25.44
N THR A 83 12.39 -15.81 24.41
CA THR A 83 13.51 -16.76 24.42
C THR A 83 14.79 -16.06 23.97
N GLU A 84 15.92 -16.41 24.59
CA GLU A 84 17.24 -15.93 24.17
C GLU A 84 17.63 -16.55 22.83
N GLU A 85 17.16 -17.78 22.60
CA GLU A 85 17.43 -18.62 21.45
C GLU A 85 16.70 -18.15 20.19
N ARG A 86 17.41 -18.26 19.06
CA ARG A 86 16.87 -18.09 17.70
C ARG A 86 15.66 -19.02 17.48
N PRO A 87 14.55 -18.55 16.89
CA PRO A 87 13.41 -19.39 16.53
C PRO A 87 13.80 -20.61 15.67
N GLU A 88 13.07 -21.72 15.83
CA GLU A 88 13.25 -22.92 14.99
C GLU A 88 12.30 -22.96 13.78
N THR A 89 11.15 -22.28 13.86
CA THR A 89 10.09 -22.29 12.84
C THR A 89 10.00 -20.94 12.13
N PHE A 90 8.91 -20.68 11.40
CA PHE A 90 8.57 -19.33 10.99
C PHE A 90 8.35 -18.43 12.23
N GLU A 91 8.69 -17.15 12.09
CA GLU A 91 8.52 -16.10 13.12
C GLU A 91 8.51 -14.71 12.46
N TRP A 92 8.09 -13.69 13.22
CA TRP A 92 8.04 -12.30 12.75
C TRP A 92 9.36 -11.57 13.00
N LEU A 93 9.81 -10.86 11.97
CA LEU A 93 10.88 -9.89 12.01
C LEU A 93 10.33 -8.51 11.66
N ALA A 94 10.76 -7.47 12.37
CA ALA A 94 10.52 -6.08 12.01
C ALA A 94 11.73 -5.48 11.28
N PHE A 95 11.48 -4.46 10.47
CA PHE A 95 12.55 -3.61 9.98
C PHE A 95 13.03 -2.67 11.13
N GLU A 96 12.15 -2.25 12.03
CA GLU A 96 12.44 -1.25 13.07
C GLU A 96 12.63 -1.94 14.42
N ILE A 97 13.68 -1.58 15.17
CA ILE A 97 14.02 -2.30 16.41
C ILE A 97 12.97 -2.06 17.50
N GLU A 98 12.46 -0.83 17.62
CA GLU A 98 11.37 -0.50 18.55
C GLU A 98 10.03 -1.12 18.15
N HIS A 99 9.84 -1.44 16.86
CA HIS A 99 8.66 -2.21 16.41
C HIS A 99 8.73 -3.64 16.94
N ALA A 100 9.89 -4.29 16.84
CA ALA A 100 10.13 -5.59 17.48
C ALA A 100 10.10 -5.51 19.03
N GLU A 101 10.60 -4.43 19.62
CA GLU A 101 10.69 -4.23 21.08
C GLU A 101 9.33 -4.37 21.79
N ALA A 102 8.25 -3.89 21.15
CA ALA A 102 6.88 -4.05 21.65
C ALA A 102 6.47 -5.52 21.92
N PHE A 103 7.11 -6.49 21.26
CA PHE A 103 6.86 -7.93 21.42
C PHE A 103 7.84 -8.62 22.39
N ALA A 104 8.79 -7.89 22.97
CA ALA A 104 9.73 -8.38 24.00
C ALA A 104 9.56 -7.71 25.37
N ILE A 105 9.06 -6.48 25.43
CA ILE A 105 8.96 -5.70 26.68
C ILE A 105 7.87 -6.22 27.63
N ASP A 106 8.21 -6.34 28.91
CA ASP A 106 7.32 -6.73 30.00
C ASP A 106 6.59 -5.50 30.58
N VAL A 107 5.80 -4.83 29.73
CA VAL A 107 5.03 -3.63 30.11
C VAL A 107 3.55 -3.98 30.16
N ALA A 108 2.88 -3.61 31.25
CA ALA A 108 1.45 -3.79 31.36
C ALA A 108 0.70 -2.83 30.42
N PHE A 109 0.35 -3.32 29.22
CA PHE A 109 -0.63 -2.70 28.33
C PHE A 109 -2.01 -2.72 29.03
N PRO A 110 -2.54 -1.57 29.52
CA PRO A 110 -3.67 -1.60 30.44
C PRO A 110 -5.01 -1.85 29.72
N VAL A 111 -5.33 -3.12 29.40
CA VAL A 111 -6.57 -3.51 28.70
C VAL A 111 -7.78 -2.77 29.26
N ALA A 112 -8.42 -1.96 28.42
CA ALA A 112 -9.61 -1.21 28.77
C ALA A 112 -10.80 -2.15 28.95
N GLY A 113 -11.53 -2.02 30.06
CA GLY A 113 -12.80 -2.72 30.28
C GLY A 113 -12.67 -4.14 30.87
N GLY A 114 -12.61 -4.21 32.20
CA GLY A 114 -12.68 -5.47 32.93
C GLY A 114 -12.92 -5.23 34.42
N ASN A 115 -14.17 -4.92 34.80
CA ASN A 115 -14.56 -4.84 36.20
C ASN A 115 -14.29 -6.17 36.92
N ASP A 116 -13.85 -6.10 38.17
CA ASP A 116 -13.66 -7.26 39.04
C ASP A 116 -14.94 -8.11 39.13
N VAL A 117 -14.93 -9.26 38.45
CA VAL A 117 -15.88 -10.35 38.71
C VAL A 117 -15.08 -11.60 39.00
N GLN A 118 -14.93 -11.88 40.30
CA GLN A 118 -14.44 -13.17 40.78
C GLN A 118 -15.38 -14.27 40.25
N THR A 119 -14.90 -15.09 39.31
CA THR A 119 -15.55 -16.36 38.98
C THR A 119 -14.59 -17.51 39.24
N GLU A 120 -15.08 -18.46 40.04
CA GLU A 120 -14.26 -19.54 40.59
C GLU A 120 -13.84 -20.56 39.53
N GLN A 121 -12.73 -21.23 39.85
CA GLN A 121 -12.06 -22.28 39.09
C GLN A 121 -13.03 -23.33 38.50
N LYS A 122 -12.84 -23.62 37.21
CA LYS A 122 -12.79 -25.02 36.75
C LYS A 122 -11.53 -25.28 35.96
N SER A 123 -10.67 -26.12 36.52
CA SER A 123 -9.43 -26.57 35.91
C SER A 123 -9.69 -27.56 34.77
N SER A 124 -9.27 -27.24 33.56
CA SER A 124 -8.88 -28.22 32.55
C SER A 124 -7.52 -27.85 32.00
N LYS A 125 -6.62 -28.83 31.90
CA LYS A 125 -5.28 -28.64 31.33
C LYS A 125 -5.41 -28.24 29.87
N MET A 126 -4.75 -27.15 29.49
CA MET A 126 -4.45 -26.85 28.08
C MET A 126 -3.04 -26.26 28.01
N GLU A 127 -2.06 -27.14 27.89
CA GLU A 127 -0.72 -26.79 27.44
C GLU A 127 -0.79 -26.58 25.93
N GLY A 128 -0.36 -25.41 25.44
CA GLY A 128 -0.21 -25.12 24.01
C GLY A 128 -0.92 -23.85 23.52
N LEU A 129 -0.18 -23.06 22.74
CA LEU A 129 -0.66 -22.12 21.72
C LEU A 129 -1.52 -20.92 22.20
N SER A 130 -0.87 -19.88 22.72
CA SER A 130 -1.42 -18.51 22.68
C SER A 130 -1.35 -17.97 21.24
N ALA A 131 -2.41 -18.20 20.45
CA ALA A 131 -2.40 -18.14 18.98
C ALA A 131 -2.49 -16.74 18.32
N ALA A 132 -1.87 -15.71 18.89
CA ALA A 132 -1.84 -14.36 18.31
C ALA A 132 -0.50 -13.65 18.60
N GLN A 133 -0.04 -12.78 17.69
CA GLN A 133 0.92 -11.75 18.07
C GLN A 133 0.21 -10.85 19.09
N LYS A 134 0.60 -10.99 20.35
CA LYS A 134 0.15 -10.09 21.42
C LYS A 134 1.37 -9.32 21.87
N ILE A 135 1.28 -8.00 21.76
CA ILE A 135 2.07 -7.08 22.56
C ILE A 135 2.00 -7.59 24.01
N LEU A 136 3.13 -7.74 24.70
CA LEU A 136 3.24 -8.59 25.90
C LEU A 136 2.60 -7.97 27.17
N GLY A 137 1.28 -7.85 27.18
CA GLY A 137 0.50 -7.44 28.34
C GLY A 137 0.45 -8.51 29.43
N ARG A 138 1.50 -8.59 30.25
CA ARG A 138 1.58 -9.50 31.41
C ARG A 138 1.05 -8.83 32.67
N ARG A 139 -0.25 -8.98 32.94
CA ARG A 139 -0.78 -8.76 34.30
C ARG A 139 -0.44 -9.99 35.16
N ALA A 140 0.27 -9.80 36.26
CA ALA A 140 0.62 -10.88 37.17
C ALA A 140 -0.64 -11.63 37.63
N GLN A 141 -0.75 -12.91 37.29
CA GLN A 141 -1.83 -13.76 37.80
C GLN A 141 -1.55 -14.08 39.27
N VAL A 142 -2.16 -13.30 40.17
CA VAL A 142 -2.19 -13.57 41.61
C VAL A 142 -3.00 -14.84 41.88
N THR A 143 -2.34 -16.00 41.75
CA THR A 143 -2.90 -17.30 42.08
C THR A 143 -2.04 -17.97 43.15
N GLY A 144 -2.38 -17.73 44.42
CA GLY A 144 -1.88 -18.48 45.57
C GLY A 144 -0.39 -18.26 45.92
N GLY A 145 -0.10 -17.17 46.64
CA GLY A 145 1.04 -17.10 47.58
C GLY A 145 2.47 -17.03 47.02
N HIS A 146 2.67 -17.19 45.71
CA HIS A 146 3.97 -16.97 45.06
C HIS A 146 3.81 -16.07 43.84
N GLU A 147 4.47 -14.92 43.87
CA GLU A 147 4.71 -14.10 42.69
C GLU A 147 5.55 -14.92 41.71
N ARG A 148 4.96 -15.27 40.56
CA ARG A 148 5.73 -15.85 39.45
C ARG A 148 6.43 -14.70 38.75
N HIS A 149 7.69 -14.45 39.11
CA HIS A 149 8.55 -13.57 38.32
C HIS A 149 8.53 -14.04 36.86
N HIS A 150 8.06 -13.17 35.98
CA HIS A 150 8.05 -13.45 34.56
C HIS A 150 9.48 -13.32 34.02
N PRO A 151 9.96 -14.27 33.19
CA PRO A 151 11.26 -14.14 32.58
C PRO A 151 11.28 -12.92 31.64
N ALA A 152 12.41 -12.23 31.61
CA ALA A 152 12.70 -11.15 30.66
C ALA A 152 12.41 -11.61 29.22
N GLY A 153 11.90 -10.70 28.40
CA GLY A 153 11.91 -10.88 26.96
C GLY A 153 13.26 -10.50 26.36
N TYR A 154 13.43 -10.83 25.08
CA TYR A 154 14.68 -10.68 24.36
C TYR A 154 14.45 -9.96 23.03
N ILE A 155 15.38 -9.06 22.70
CA ILE A 155 15.49 -8.49 21.36
C ILE A 155 16.66 -9.15 20.64
N GLN A 156 16.34 -9.81 19.55
CA GLN A 156 17.30 -10.50 18.69
C GLN A 156 17.50 -9.70 17.41
N SER A 157 18.76 -9.57 16.98
CA SER A 157 19.11 -9.02 15.67
C SER A 157 19.47 -10.16 14.74
N HIS A 158 18.77 -10.24 13.61
CA HIS A 158 18.96 -11.24 12.57
C HIS A 158 19.45 -10.57 11.29
N GLN A 159 20.50 -11.12 10.67
CA GLN A 159 21.09 -10.59 9.44
C GLN A 159 20.85 -11.54 8.28
N ALA A 160 20.31 -11.03 7.17
CA ALA A 160 20.11 -11.79 5.94
C ALA A 160 21.46 -12.26 5.36
N THR A 161 21.65 -13.57 5.18
CA THR A 161 22.92 -14.14 4.68
C THR A 161 22.99 -14.19 3.15
N LYS A 162 21.83 -14.02 2.48
CA LYS A 162 21.66 -13.88 1.03
C LYS A 162 20.57 -12.85 0.71
N ASP A 163 20.41 -12.53 -0.57
CA ASP A 163 19.21 -11.85 -1.05
C ASP A 163 17.99 -12.74 -0.77
N LEU A 164 17.13 -12.31 0.17
CA LEU A 164 15.90 -13.03 0.51
C LEU A 164 14.83 -12.68 -0.50
N HIS A 165 14.28 -13.69 -1.17
CA HIS A 165 13.17 -13.53 -2.08
C HIS A 165 11.88 -13.47 -1.26
N VAL A 166 11.16 -12.35 -1.30
CA VAL A 166 9.97 -12.15 -0.48
C VAL A 166 8.75 -11.73 -1.30
N LEU A 167 7.56 -12.09 -0.82
CA LEU A 167 6.29 -11.62 -1.35
C LEU A 167 5.82 -10.42 -0.51
N TYR A 168 5.80 -9.21 -1.05
CA TYR A 168 5.21 -8.05 -0.39
C TYR A 168 3.71 -7.94 -0.71
N ILE A 169 2.87 -7.80 0.32
CA ILE A 169 1.42 -7.61 0.24
C ILE A 169 1.13 -6.15 0.63
N ASP A 170 0.49 -5.37 -0.24
CA ASP A 170 0.28 -3.93 -0.01
C ASP A 170 -0.85 -3.59 0.98
N GLY A 171 -1.03 -2.31 1.25
CA GLY A 171 -1.96 -1.81 2.28
C GLY A 171 -1.50 -2.12 3.69
N MET A 172 -2.44 -2.13 4.65
CA MET A 172 -2.19 -2.59 6.03
C MET A 172 -2.52 -4.08 6.14
N SER A 173 -1.90 -4.91 5.30
CA SER A 173 -2.22 -6.32 5.11
C SER A 173 -2.03 -7.23 6.34
N GLY A 174 -1.42 -6.73 7.42
CA GLY A 174 -1.38 -7.37 8.75
C GLY A 174 -2.44 -6.88 9.75
N GLY A 175 -3.13 -5.76 9.48
CA GLY A 175 -4.09 -5.16 10.41
C GLY A 175 -5.38 -5.97 10.53
N LYS A 176 -5.67 -6.51 11.72
CA LYS A 176 -6.78 -7.42 11.97
C LYS A 176 -8.09 -6.66 12.23
N THR A 177 -8.78 -6.27 11.16
CA THR A 177 -10.07 -5.55 11.22
C THR A 177 -11.03 -6.01 10.12
N ASP A 178 -12.34 -5.82 10.31
CA ASP A 178 -13.39 -6.17 9.35
C ASP A 178 -13.37 -5.31 8.07
N MET A 179 -12.54 -4.25 8.02
CA MET A 179 -12.59 -3.19 7.00
C MET A 179 -11.97 -3.55 5.63
N GLY A 180 -11.28 -4.69 5.52
CA GLY A 180 -10.74 -5.22 4.25
C GLY A 180 -9.22 -5.17 4.08
N THR A 181 -8.51 -4.75 5.11
CA THR A 181 -7.04 -4.76 5.23
C THR A 181 -6.43 -6.09 4.80
N MET A 182 -6.98 -7.20 5.29
CA MET A 182 -6.46 -8.55 5.06
C MET A 182 -7.04 -9.27 3.83
N ASP A 183 -7.81 -8.60 2.95
CA ASP A 183 -8.49 -9.29 1.83
C ASP A 183 -7.52 -10.05 0.92
N ALA A 184 -6.35 -9.46 0.65
CA ALA A 184 -5.28 -10.08 -0.14
C ALA A 184 -4.73 -11.36 0.52
N GLU A 185 -4.46 -11.34 1.83
CA GLU A 185 -3.99 -12.53 2.57
C GLU A 185 -5.09 -13.61 2.60
N LEU A 186 -6.32 -13.24 2.96
CA LEU A 186 -7.42 -14.18 3.22
C LEU A 186 -8.02 -14.78 1.94
N TYR A 187 -8.42 -13.94 0.97
CA TYR A 187 -9.19 -14.38 -0.20
C TYR A 187 -8.32 -14.87 -1.36
N VAL A 188 -7.04 -14.50 -1.42
CA VAL A 188 -6.12 -14.95 -2.49
C VAL A 188 -5.11 -15.96 -1.97
N LEU A 189 -4.33 -15.67 -0.93
CA LEU A 189 -3.28 -16.59 -0.48
C LEU A 189 -3.86 -17.75 0.36
N TYR A 190 -4.64 -17.44 1.40
CA TYR A 190 -5.16 -18.44 2.33
C TYR A 190 -6.31 -19.26 1.73
N GLY A 191 -7.24 -18.60 1.02
CA GLY A 191 -8.39 -19.25 0.37
C GLY A 191 -9.53 -19.57 1.33
N LYS A 192 -9.63 -18.82 2.43
CA LYS A 192 -10.68 -18.97 3.44
C LYS A 192 -10.98 -17.60 4.05
N THR A 193 -12.26 -17.28 4.25
CA THR A 193 -12.67 -16.16 5.08
C THR A 193 -12.29 -16.43 6.54
N ASN A 194 -12.04 -15.37 7.31
CA ASN A 194 -11.74 -15.50 8.73
C ASN A 194 -12.68 -14.58 9.50
N GLU A 195 -13.87 -15.10 9.80
CA GLU A 195 -14.86 -14.44 10.66
C GLU A 195 -14.22 -14.24 12.05
N ASP A 196 -14.25 -13.00 12.55
CA ASP A 196 -13.70 -12.58 13.85
C ASP A 196 -12.25 -13.06 14.17
N PHE A 197 -11.46 -13.28 13.12
CA PHE A 197 -10.09 -13.77 13.15
C PHE A 197 -9.87 -15.16 13.81
N GLU A 198 -10.93 -15.96 13.96
CA GLU A 198 -11.00 -17.24 14.69
C GLU A 198 -9.82 -18.21 14.46
N ASP A 199 -9.31 -18.35 13.23
CA ASP A 199 -8.20 -19.29 12.95
C ASP A 199 -6.91 -18.94 13.72
N GLY A 200 -6.76 -17.70 14.19
CA GLY A 200 -5.55 -17.19 14.82
C GLY A 200 -4.47 -16.80 13.82
N GLU A 201 -3.56 -15.94 14.25
CA GLU A 201 -2.50 -15.36 13.42
C GLU A 201 -1.45 -16.41 13.03
N PHE A 202 -0.93 -17.13 14.02
CA PHE A 202 0.04 -18.21 13.81
C PHE A 202 -0.46 -19.27 12.83
N THR A 203 -1.76 -19.59 12.83
CA THR A 203 -2.33 -20.56 11.87
C THR A 203 -2.28 -20.04 10.44
N ARG A 204 -2.65 -18.77 10.22
CA ARG A 204 -2.60 -18.14 8.89
C ARG A 204 -1.16 -18.01 8.41
N ALA A 205 -0.27 -17.44 9.24
CA ALA A 205 1.13 -17.24 8.89
C ALA A 205 1.83 -18.56 8.54
N ARG A 206 1.62 -19.61 9.34
CA ARG A 206 2.09 -20.97 9.01
C ARG A 206 1.57 -21.45 7.65
N LYS A 207 0.28 -21.24 7.37
CA LYS A 207 -0.36 -21.70 6.11
C LYS A 207 0.10 -20.91 4.89
N VAL A 208 0.39 -19.61 5.05
CA VAL A 208 1.03 -18.80 4.02
C VAL A 208 2.48 -19.26 3.82
N CYS A 209 3.27 -19.49 4.88
CA CYS A 209 4.62 -20.04 4.78
C CYS A 209 4.68 -21.42 4.11
N GLU A 210 3.78 -22.35 4.47
CA GLU A 210 3.61 -23.66 3.81
C GLU A 210 3.27 -23.55 2.31
N LEU A 211 2.77 -22.40 1.85
CA LEU A 211 2.44 -22.11 0.45
C LEU A 211 3.62 -21.44 -0.26
N ILE A 212 4.10 -20.30 0.24
CA ILE A 212 5.07 -19.46 -0.47
C ILE A 212 6.46 -20.07 -0.55
N THR A 213 6.85 -20.93 0.40
CA THR A 213 8.12 -21.67 0.35
C THR A 213 8.15 -22.66 -0.81
N LYS A 214 7.02 -23.30 -1.14
CA LYS A 214 6.88 -24.16 -2.34
C LYS A 214 6.97 -23.37 -3.65
N TRP A 215 6.71 -22.07 -3.59
CA TRP A 215 6.84 -21.15 -4.72
C TRP A 215 8.26 -20.56 -4.85
N GLY A 216 9.15 -20.81 -3.89
CA GLY A 216 10.54 -20.32 -3.87
C GLY A 216 10.75 -18.98 -3.18
N TYR A 217 9.80 -18.52 -2.35
CA TYR A 217 10.00 -17.40 -1.43
C TYR A 217 10.55 -17.86 -0.08
N ASP A 218 11.39 -17.03 0.54
CA ASP A 218 11.94 -17.24 1.89
C ASP A 218 11.00 -16.70 2.99
N GLY A 219 10.05 -15.83 2.61
CA GLY A 219 9.07 -15.22 3.51
C GLY A 219 8.17 -14.22 2.80
N TYR A 220 7.34 -13.51 3.56
CA TYR A 220 6.48 -12.44 3.02
C TYR A 220 6.52 -11.18 3.89
N VAL A 221 6.35 -10.03 3.25
CA VAL A 221 6.31 -8.72 3.90
C VAL A 221 4.88 -8.20 3.87
N ARG A 222 4.42 -7.62 4.97
CA ARG A 222 3.12 -6.95 5.10
C ARG A 222 3.26 -5.76 6.06
N MET A 223 2.20 -4.99 6.23
CA MET A 223 2.19 -3.89 7.19
C MET A 223 1.09 -4.06 8.24
N GLU A 224 1.46 -3.96 9.50
CA GLU A 224 0.56 -3.88 10.66
C GLU A 224 0.56 -2.44 11.18
N ILE A 225 1.10 -2.17 12.39
CA ILE A 225 1.42 -0.79 12.81
C ILE A 225 2.60 -0.23 12.02
N GLY A 226 3.58 -1.08 11.71
CA GLY A 226 4.71 -0.85 10.82
C GLY A 226 4.97 -2.07 9.95
N PHE A 227 6.10 -2.13 9.25
CA PHE A 227 6.40 -3.24 8.33
C PHE A 227 6.91 -4.48 9.06
N GLU A 228 6.30 -5.62 8.74
CA GLU A 228 6.65 -6.95 9.22
C GLU A 228 7.18 -7.79 8.07
N TYR A 229 8.25 -8.54 8.32
CA TYR A 229 8.73 -9.65 7.50
C TYR A 229 8.52 -10.97 8.24
N ILE A 230 7.62 -11.81 7.74
CA ILE A 230 7.43 -13.17 8.24
C ILE A 230 8.44 -14.05 7.52
N HIS A 231 9.54 -14.39 8.22
CA HIS A 231 10.53 -15.32 7.71
C HIS A 231 10.07 -16.75 7.98
N CYS A 232 10.12 -17.63 6.98
CA CYS A 232 9.45 -18.94 7.07
C CYS A 232 10.31 -20.10 7.59
N ASP A 233 11.64 -19.95 7.67
CA ASP A 233 12.56 -21.05 7.99
C ASP A 233 13.87 -20.54 8.62
N PHE A 234 13.83 -20.18 9.91
CA PHE A 234 14.99 -19.71 10.68
C PHE A 234 16.13 -20.75 10.86
N SER A 235 16.04 -21.93 10.25
CA SER A 235 17.16 -22.89 10.17
C SER A 235 18.21 -22.50 9.11
N ARG A 236 17.91 -21.50 8.27
CA ARG A 236 18.72 -21.04 7.15
C ARG A 236 18.49 -19.56 6.87
N ASP A 237 19.21 -19.02 5.90
CA ASP A 237 18.99 -17.72 5.24
C ASP A 237 19.12 -16.45 6.12
N VAL A 238 19.02 -16.54 7.43
CA VAL A 238 19.27 -15.48 8.42
C VAL A 238 20.19 -15.98 9.55
N ASP A 239 21.19 -15.17 9.91
CA ASP A 239 22.07 -15.42 11.06
C ASP A 239 21.65 -14.54 12.24
N MET A 240 21.47 -15.12 13.43
CA MET A 240 21.26 -14.35 14.66
C MET A 240 22.60 -13.77 15.13
N ILE A 241 22.78 -12.45 14.93
CA ILE A 241 24.04 -11.75 15.25
C ILE A 241 24.08 -11.17 16.67
N ALA A 242 22.92 -11.01 17.31
CA ALA A 242 22.80 -10.58 18.71
C ALA A 242 21.49 -11.08 19.32
N SER A 243 21.49 -11.29 20.64
CA SER A 243 20.30 -11.49 21.49
C SER A 243 20.52 -10.73 22.79
N VAL A 244 19.56 -9.88 23.18
CA VAL A 244 19.69 -8.96 24.32
C VAL A 244 18.47 -9.09 25.21
N ALA A 245 18.68 -9.51 26.46
CA ALA A 245 17.65 -9.52 27.49
C ALA A 245 17.23 -8.09 27.86
N LEU A 246 15.93 -7.83 27.90
CA LEU A 246 15.36 -6.57 28.36
C LEU A 246 15.13 -6.59 29.89
N TYR A 247 14.95 -5.42 30.48
CA TYR A 247 14.51 -5.33 31.87
C TYR A 247 13.06 -5.85 32.01
N THR A 248 12.80 -6.63 33.06
CA THR A 248 11.44 -6.94 33.53
C THR A 248 10.77 -5.69 34.09
N HIS A 249 9.46 -5.72 34.32
CA HIS A 249 8.72 -4.59 34.88
C HIS A 249 9.40 -3.95 36.11
N ASP A 250 9.83 -4.78 37.07
CA ASP A 250 10.50 -4.35 38.32
C ASP A 250 11.88 -3.70 38.11
N GLY A 251 12.50 -3.91 36.93
CA GLY A 251 13.78 -3.33 36.55
C GLY A 251 13.68 -2.00 35.81
N LEU A 252 12.47 -1.57 35.44
CA LEU A 252 12.26 -0.31 34.72
C LEU A 252 12.32 0.89 35.68
N VAL A 253 13.04 1.94 35.26
CA VAL A 253 13.14 3.22 36.00
C VAL A 253 12.04 4.19 35.57
N SER A 254 11.49 4.03 34.36
CA SER A 254 10.40 4.85 33.82
C SER A 254 9.03 4.31 34.24
N ASP A 255 8.02 5.19 34.25
CA ASP A 255 6.61 4.81 34.40
C ASP A 255 6.01 4.15 33.13
N SER A 256 6.81 4.03 32.07
CA SER A 256 6.44 3.50 30.75
C SER A 256 5.26 4.20 30.06
N SER A 257 4.87 5.39 30.53
CA SER A 257 3.73 6.17 29.99
C SER A 257 3.85 6.52 28.49
N MET A 258 5.08 6.58 27.97
CA MET A 258 5.38 6.93 26.58
C MET A 258 5.47 5.74 25.62
N VAL A 259 5.27 4.48 26.06
CA VAL A 259 5.55 3.28 25.25
C VAL A 259 4.82 3.29 23.89
N PHE A 260 3.54 3.68 23.88
CA PHE A 260 2.75 3.77 22.64
C PHE A 260 3.21 4.90 21.71
N PHE A 261 3.57 6.06 22.26
CA PHE A 261 4.16 7.15 21.50
C PHE A 261 5.50 6.74 20.89
N GLN A 262 6.36 6.07 21.66
CA GLN A 262 7.68 5.62 21.21
C GLN A 262 7.55 4.59 20.08
N TRP A 263 6.63 3.62 20.23
CA TRP A 263 6.32 2.61 19.22
C TRP A 263 5.78 3.25 17.93
N ALA A 264 4.73 4.09 18.04
CA ALA A 264 4.13 4.79 16.91
C ALA A 264 5.12 5.74 16.21
N ARG A 265 6.00 6.41 16.96
CA ARG A 265 7.04 7.28 16.40
C ARG A 265 8.06 6.49 15.59
N ALA A 266 8.55 5.36 16.10
CA ALA A 266 9.57 4.58 15.43
C ALA A 266 9.12 4.11 14.04
N VAL A 267 7.88 3.61 13.94
CA VAL A 267 7.29 3.21 12.65
C VAL A 267 6.91 4.42 11.78
N ALA A 268 6.57 5.57 12.37
CA ALA A 268 6.27 6.79 11.62
C ALA A 268 7.47 7.37 10.85
N GLU A 269 8.70 7.02 11.20
CA GLU A 269 9.88 7.37 10.39
C GLU A 269 9.79 6.78 8.96
N ASP A 270 9.09 5.64 8.78
CA ASP A 270 8.86 5.01 7.48
C ASP A 270 7.64 5.55 6.71
N TYR A 271 7.12 6.72 7.09
CA TYR A 271 6.03 7.40 6.40
C TYR A 271 6.32 7.74 4.94
N ASP A 272 7.58 7.85 4.53
CA ASP A 272 8.01 7.98 3.14
C ASP A 272 8.73 6.72 2.60
N GLY A 273 8.89 5.70 3.45
CA GLY A 273 9.15 4.30 3.14
C GLY A 273 10.45 3.71 3.68
N ILE A 274 10.43 2.40 3.95
CA ILE A 274 11.51 1.59 4.58
C ILE A 274 12.84 1.53 3.82
N GLY A 275 13.01 2.31 2.76
CA GLY A 275 14.22 2.38 1.95
C GLY A 275 14.35 1.26 0.92
N SER A 276 14.69 1.64 -0.32
CA SER A 276 14.92 0.70 -1.42
C SER A 276 16.09 -0.25 -1.18
N ASP A 277 17.00 0.07 -0.26
CA ASP A 277 18.15 -0.76 0.08
C ASP A 277 17.82 -1.81 1.17
N ARG A 278 16.61 -1.75 1.75
CA ARG A 278 16.10 -2.75 2.70
C ARG A 278 14.98 -3.60 2.09
N LEU A 279 14.15 -3.03 1.22
CA LEU A 279 13.17 -3.76 0.41
C LEU A 279 13.14 -3.28 -1.05
N ARG A 280 13.65 -4.12 -1.96
CA ARG A 280 13.67 -3.88 -3.41
C ARG A 280 12.43 -4.47 -4.08
N ILE A 281 11.46 -3.63 -4.41
CA ILE A 281 10.17 -4.02 -5.02
C ILE A 281 10.29 -4.14 -6.55
N ASP A 282 9.85 -5.27 -7.13
CA ASP A 282 9.80 -5.50 -8.57
C ASP A 282 8.40 -5.21 -9.15
N TYR A 283 8.13 -3.93 -9.38
CA TYR A 283 6.87 -3.44 -9.98
C TYR A 283 6.55 -4.08 -11.34
N SER A 284 7.57 -4.46 -12.12
CA SER A 284 7.43 -5.11 -13.42
C SER A 284 6.93 -6.56 -13.35
N SER A 285 6.72 -7.07 -12.14
CA SER A 285 6.14 -8.39 -11.83
C SER A 285 4.98 -8.27 -10.80
N MET A 286 4.31 -7.13 -10.73
CA MET A 286 3.16 -6.88 -9.85
C MET A 286 1.92 -7.69 -10.28
N VAL A 287 1.35 -8.50 -9.39
CA VAL A 287 -0.05 -8.98 -9.53
C VAL A 287 -0.95 -8.03 -8.76
N SER A 288 -2.09 -7.60 -9.32
CA SER A 288 -3.07 -6.85 -8.55
C SER A 288 -4.49 -7.11 -9.04
N GLY A 289 -5.43 -7.27 -8.12
CA GLY A 289 -6.86 -7.40 -8.44
C GLY A 289 -7.42 -6.19 -9.20
N LEU A 290 -6.74 -5.04 -9.12
CA LEU A 290 -7.05 -3.83 -9.90
C LEU A 290 -6.89 -4.01 -11.42
N PHE A 291 -6.14 -5.01 -11.87
CA PHE A 291 -5.96 -5.30 -13.29
C PHE A 291 -7.05 -6.22 -13.89
N TYR A 292 -7.83 -6.93 -13.07
CA TYR A 292 -8.75 -7.99 -13.52
C TYR A 292 -10.21 -7.53 -13.47
N PRO A 293 -11.10 -7.95 -14.40
CA PRO A 293 -12.49 -7.47 -14.52
C PRO A 293 -13.44 -8.05 -13.43
N ILE A 294 -13.00 -8.02 -12.17
CA ILE A 294 -13.72 -8.45 -10.97
C ILE A 294 -14.39 -7.26 -10.28
N ASN A 295 -15.47 -7.51 -9.54
CA ASN A 295 -16.13 -6.49 -8.74
C ASN A 295 -15.30 -6.17 -7.47
N ILE A 296 -14.96 -4.90 -7.26
CA ILE A 296 -14.21 -4.44 -6.08
C ILE A 296 -14.86 -3.25 -5.36
N THR A 297 -16.15 -2.99 -5.61
CA THR A 297 -16.88 -1.91 -4.93
C THR A 297 -16.92 -2.14 -3.41
N THR A 298 -17.25 -1.10 -2.64
CA THR A 298 -17.58 -1.31 -1.23
C THR A 298 -18.79 -2.23 -1.08
N MET A 299 -18.88 -2.88 0.08
CA MET A 299 -20.09 -3.54 0.60
C MET A 299 -20.70 -2.79 1.79
N ASP A 300 -20.00 -1.76 2.30
CA ASP A 300 -20.44 -0.93 3.44
C ASP A 300 -20.99 0.41 2.91
N PRO A 301 -22.31 0.68 3.05
CA PRO A 301 -22.92 1.93 2.59
C PRO A 301 -22.43 3.17 3.35
N GLU A 302 -21.94 3.01 4.57
CA GLU A 302 -21.35 4.10 5.38
C GLU A 302 -19.90 4.39 4.98
N ARG A 303 -19.27 3.49 4.20
CA ARG A 303 -17.90 3.61 3.69
C ARG A 303 -17.83 3.40 2.17
N PRO A 304 -18.40 4.32 1.36
CA PRO A 304 -18.33 4.29 -0.10
C PRO A 304 -16.90 4.42 -0.65
N ASP A 305 -15.96 4.88 0.17
CA ASP A 305 -14.54 4.99 -0.15
C ASP A 305 -13.77 3.65 -0.05
N LEU A 306 -14.28 2.68 0.72
CA LEU A 306 -13.61 1.40 0.96
C LEU A 306 -13.91 0.37 -0.13
N MET A 307 -13.21 0.48 -1.25
CA MET A 307 -13.08 -0.64 -2.19
C MET A 307 -12.54 -1.88 -1.47
N ARG A 308 -13.01 -3.07 -1.89
CA ARG A 308 -12.58 -4.35 -1.30
C ARG A 308 -12.36 -5.44 -2.33
N LEU A 309 -11.31 -6.22 -2.15
CA LEU A 309 -11.05 -7.38 -3.00
C LEU A 309 -12.03 -8.52 -2.65
N ALA A 310 -12.44 -8.64 -1.38
CA ALA A 310 -13.45 -9.59 -0.93
C ALA A 310 -14.80 -9.49 -1.68
N THR A 311 -15.14 -8.32 -2.22
CA THR A 311 -16.37 -8.08 -2.99
C THR A 311 -16.47 -8.91 -4.28
N ALA A 312 -15.33 -9.36 -4.82
CA ALA A 312 -15.30 -10.27 -5.96
C ALA A 312 -15.78 -11.70 -5.60
N GLY A 313 -15.81 -12.02 -4.30
CA GLY A 313 -16.08 -13.38 -3.82
C GLY A 313 -14.85 -14.28 -3.88
N MET A 314 -14.92 -15.40 -3.14
CA MET A 314 -13.79 -16.32 -2.97
C MET A 314 -13.34 -16.97 -4.28
N GLU A 315 -14.28 -17.28 -5.18
CA GLU A 315 -13.98 -17.94 -6.46
C GLU A 315 -13.04 -17.09 -7.33
N ASP A 316 -13.44 -15.85 -7.63
CA ASP A 316 -12.65 -14.93 -8.45
C ASP A 316 -11.34 -14.50 -7.77
N CYS A 317 -11.33 -14.35 -6.45
CA CYS A 317 -10.09 -14.08 -5.72
C CYS A 317 -9.11 -15.26 -5.80
N GLN A 318 -9.58 -16.51 -5.70
CA GLN A 318 -8.72 -17.68 -5.88
C GLN A 318 -8.19 -17.80 -7.32
N LYS A 319 -8.88 -17.29 -8.35
CA LYS A 319 -8.35 -17.22 -9.73
C LYS A 319 -7.10 -16.32 -9.85
N LEU A 320 -6.81 -15.44 -8.88
CA LEU A 320 -5.57 -14.64 -8.83
C LEU A 320 -4.36 -15.41 -8.28
N LYS A 321 -4.58 -16.43 -7.42
CA LYS A 321 -3.52 -17.17 -6.72
C LYS A 321 -2.50 -17.84 -7.66
N PRO A 322 -2.89 -18.48 -8.79
CA PRO A 322 -1.95 -19.04 -9.75
C PRO A 322 -1.08 -17.98 -10.45
N GLU A 323 -1.54 -16.75 -10.61
CA GLU A 323 -0.74 -15.66 -11.19
C GLU A 323 0.35 -15.21 -10.20
N VAL A 324 0.04 -15.17 -8.89
CA VAL A 324 1.03 -14.90 -7.83
C VAL A 324 2.08 -16.02 -7.76
N GLU A 325 1.66 -17.28 -7.85
CA GLU A 325 2.57 -18.44 -7.94
C GLU A 325 3.48 -18.34 -9.18
N LEU A 326 2.92 -18.00 -10.34
CA LEU A 326 3.66 -17.92 -11.58
C LEU A 326 4.82 -16.91 -11.47
N LEU A 327 4.56 -15.71 -10.91
CA LEU A 327 5.58 -14.67 -10.76
C LEU A 327 6.58 -14.95 -9.63
N ALA A 328 6.23 -15.78 -8.64
CA ALA A 328 7.18 -16.29 -7.67
C ALA A 328 8.35 -17.04 -8.32
N ARG A 329 8.01 -17.89 -9.32
CA ARG A 329 8.92 -18.78 -10.05
C ARG A 329 9.73 -18.09 -11.16
N GLN A 330 9.45 -16.82 -11.46
CA GLN A 330 10.16 -16.05 -12.50
C GLN A 330 11.30 -15.22 -11.90
N PRO A 331 12.41 -15.02 -12.63
CA PRO A 331 13.45 -14.06 -12.24
C PRO A 331 12.86 -12.65 -12.05
N ARG A 332 13.30 -11.94 -11.01
CA ARG A 332 12.91 -10.53 -10.78
C ARG A 332 13.40 -9.67 -11.95
N ARG A 333 12.51 -8.86 -12.50
CA ARG A 333 12.73 -8.10 -13.74
C ARG A 333 13.37 -6.75 -13.48
N PHE A 334 12.82 -5.98 -12.54
CA PHE A 334 13.19 -4.60 -12.25
C PHE A 334 13.26 -3.74 -13.55
N THR A 335 12.37 -4.00 -14.52
CA THR A 335 12.41 -3.33 -15.82
C THR A 335 12.23 -1.83 -15.64
N ALA A 336 11.13 -1.42 -15.01
CA ALA A 336 10.80 -0.02 -14.75
C ALA A 336 10.59 0.25 -13.24
N ASN A 337 11.21 1.31 -12.73
CA ASN A 337 10.90 1.82 -11.39
C ASN A 337 9.65 2.70 -11.48
N TRP A 338 8.48 2.07 -11.41
CA TRP A 338 7.20 2.76 -11.52
C TRP A 338 6.90 3.68 -10.33
N GLN A 339 7.43 3.38 -9.13
CA GLN A 339 7.31 4.30 -7.99
C GLN A 339 8.10 5.60 -8.22
N ALA A 340 9.28 5.56 -8.85
CA ALA A 340 10.00 6.78 -9.24
C ALA A 340 9.23 7.62 -10.27
N VAL A 341 8.41 6.99 -11.13
CA VAL A 341 7.51 7.69 -12.06
C VAL A 341 6.35 8.36 -11.32
N THR A 342 5.64 7.64 -10.43
CA THR A 342 4.54 8.23 -9.65
C THR A 342 5.05 9.33 -8.71
N ASP A 343 6.22 9.14 -8.09
CA ASP A 343 6.93 10.16 -7.32
C ASP A 343 7.22 11.43 -8.12
N THR A 344 7.69 11.30 -9.36
CA THR A 344 8.00 12.44 -10.23
C THR A 344 6.73 13.25 -10.51
N ILE A 345 5.58 12.57 -10.66
CA ILE A 345 4.27 13.18 -10.87
C ILE A 345 3.79 13.87 -9.57
N VAL A 346 3.82 13.18 -8.44
CA VAL A 346 3.41 13.73 -7.13
C VAL A 346 4.27 14.95 -6.76
N ARG A 347 5.61 14.84 -6.79
CA ARG A 347 6.53 15.96 -6.49
C ARG A 347 6.34 17.16 -7.42
N ARG A 348 5.95 16.95 -8.68
CA ARG A 348 5.75 18.04 -9.65
C ARG A 348 4.42 18.78 -9.44
N PHE A 349 3.35 18.06 -9.08
CA PHE A 349 1.99 18.58 -9.15
C PHE A 349 1.26 18.69 -7.81
N ALA A 350 1.56 17.87 -6.81
CA ALA A 350 0.78 17.79 -5.57
C ALA A 350 0.60 19.14 -4.87
N ASN A 351 1.70 19.81 -4.50
CA ASN A 351 1.65 21.08 -3.77
C ASN A 351 1.09 22.24 -4.62
N ARG A 352 1.19 22.15 -5.96
CA ARG A 352 0.61 23.16 -6.87
C ARG A 352 -0.90 23.01 -6.97
N LEU A 353 -1.38 21.79 -7.13
CA LEU A 353 -2.81 21.48 -7.17
C LEU A 353 -3.47 21.79 -5.82
N ASP A 354 -2.80 21.47 -4.71
CA ASP A 354 -3.25 21.77 -3.35
C ASP A 354 -3.40 23.29 -3.12
N PHE A 355 -2.37 24.06 -3.45
CA PHE A 355 -2.43 25.52 -3.37
C PHE A 355 -3.51 26.11 -4.29
N MET A 356 -3.66 25.61 -5.51
CA MET A 356 -4.73 26.04 -6.44
C MET A 356 -6.14 25.59 -6.04
N ASN A 357 -6.28 24.73 -5.02
CA ASN A 357 -7.53 24.17 -4.52
C ASN A 357 -8.05 24.94 -3.28
N THR A 358 -7.26 25.84 -2.68
CA THR A 358 -7.67 26.59 -1.48
C THR A 358 -8.82 27.56 -1.77
N ASP A 359 -9.82 27.61 -0.88
CA ASP A 359 -11.02 28.44 -1.05
C ASP A 359 -10.74 29.93 -1.18
N ASP A 360 -9.65 30.40 -0.57
CA ASP A 360 -9.22 31.80 -0.48
C ASP A 360 -8.20 32.22 -1.56
N ILE A 361 -7.86 31.34 -2.51
CA ILE A 361 -6.84 31.66 -3.52
C ILE A 361 -7.22 32.90 -4.33
N SER A 362 -6.30 33.88 -4.36
CA SER A 362 -6.48 35.07 -5.20
C SER A 362 -6.44 34.67 -6.69
N GLN A 363 -7.27 35.32 -7.51
CA GLN A 363 -7.25 35.11 -8.96
C GLN A 363 -5.83 35.25 -9.53
N ALA A 364 -5.08 36.25 -9.08
CA ALA A 364 -3.70 36.45 -9.52
C ALA A 364 -2.81 35.24 -9.22
N HIS A 365 -2.92 34.63 -8.03
CA HIS A 365 -2.13 33.43 -7.68
C HIS A 365 -2.53 32.22 -8.55
N LEU A 366 -3.83 31.96 -8.71
CA LEU A 366 -4.33 30.87 -9.54
C LEU A 366 -3.84 30.98 -10.98
N LEU A 367 -3.92 32.17 -11.58
CA LEU A 367 -3.47 32.38 -12.96
C LEU A 367 -1.95 32.22 -13.11
N ASN A 368 -1.15 32.72 -12.15
CA ASN A 368 0.30 32.56 -12.17
C ASN A 368 0.73 31.08 -12.03
N GLU A 369 0.02 30.28 -11.23
CA GLU A 369 0.29 28.85 -11.08
C GLU A 369 -0.10 28.05 -12.32
N LEU A 370 -1.32 28.26 -12.85
CA LEU A 370 -1.76 27.65 -14.12
C LEU A 370 -0.78 27.95 -15.26
N GLU A 371 -0.34 29.21 -15.37
CA GLU A 371 0.66 29.61 -16.34
C GLU A 371 2.01 28.91 -16.09
N THR A 372 2.53 28.96 -14.86
CA THR A 372 3.84 28.39 -14.51
C THR A 372 3.89 26.87 -14.71
N ALA A 373 2.80 26.17 -14.38
CA ALA A 373 2.67 24.74 -14.64
C ALA A 373 2.58 24.41 -16.15
N SER A 374 1.99 25.32 -16.94
CA SER A 374 1.82 25.16 -18.40
C SER A 374 3.05 25.51 -19.24
N ARG A 375 3.81 26.55 -18.84
CA ARG A 375 4.91 27.17 -19.64
C ARG A 375 5.91 26.16 -20.22
N THR A 376 6.26 25.11 -19.47
CA THR A 376 7.22 24.07 -19.90
C THR A 376 6.77 23.28 -21.13
N TYR A 377 5.47 23.18 -21.40
CA TYR A 377 4.90 22.32 -22.44
C TYR A 377 4.35 23.08 -23.65
N ILE A 378 4.21 24.40 -23.54
CA ILE A 378 3.62 25.25 -24.57
C ILE A 378 4.68 25.72 -25.57
N LYS A 379 4.38 25.57 -26.87
CA LYS A 379 5.06 26.31 -27.94
C LYS A 379 4.31 27.63 -28.13
N ALA A 380 4.94 28.76 -27.80
CA ALA A 380 4.33 30.07 -27.96
C ALA A 380 3.98 30.36 -29.43
N PRO A 381 2.89 31.09 -29.72
CA PRO A 381 2.59 31.61 -31.06
C PRO A 381 3.74 32.46 -31.61
N GLY A 382 3.81 32.62 -32.93
CA GLY A 382 4.89 33.36 -33.60
C GLY A 382 5.01 34.83 -33.15
N LEU A 383 3.88 35.46 -32.83
CA LEU A 383 3.83 36.73 -32.10
C LEU A 383 3.94 36.43 -30.60
N LYS A 384 5.14 36.59 -30.03
CA LYS A 384 5.42 36.22 -28.63
C LYS A 384 4.63 37.04 -27.61
N ASP A 385 4.30 38.28 -27.96
CA ASP A 385 3.51 39.20 -27.12
C ASP A 385 1.99 38.98 -27.24
N SER A 386 1.57 38.03 -28.10
CA SER A 386 0.16 37.65 -28.23
C SER A 386 -0.36 37.02 -26.94
N LYS A 387 -1.55 37.45 -26.53
CA LYS A 387 -2.36 36.82 -25.48
C LYS A 387 -3.37 35.79 -26.01
N SER A 388 -3.44 35.60 -27.33
CA SER A 388 -4.34 34.65 -27.98
C SER A 388 -4.17 33.23 -27.42
N PRO A 389 -5.24 32.41 -27.38
CA PRO A 389 -5.14 31.01 -27.01
C PRO A 389 -4.33 30.22 -28.04
N LEU A 390 -3.83 29.07 -27.62
CA LEU A 390 -3.30 28.05 -28.52
C LEU A 390 -4.42 27.52 -29.42
N THR A 391 -4.06 27.24 -30.68
CA THR A 391 -4.92 26.47 -31.58
C THR A 391 -5.11 25.05 -31.02
N PRO A 392 -6.22 24.35 -31.32
CA PRO A 392 -6.48 23.01 -30.80
C PRO A 392 -5.28 22.05 -30.96
N LYS A 393 -4.67 22.03 -32.16
CA LYS A 393 -3.47 21.24 -32.43
C LYS A 393 -2.29 21.57 -31.50
N LEU A 394 -2.03 22.86 -31.23
CA LEU A 394 -0.91 23.27 -30.36
C LEU A 394 -1.18 22.95 -28.88
N LEU A 395 -2.45 22.97 -28.47
CA LEU A 395 -2.90 22.54 -27.14
C LEU A 395 -2.75 21.02 -26.98
N ASP A 396 -3.23 20.22 -27.93
CA ASP A 396 -3.09 18.76 -27.94
C ASP A 396 -1.61 18.33 -27.91
N GLU A 397 -0.78 19.02 -28.69
CA GLU A 397 0.67 18.86 -28.68
C GLU A 397 1.30 19.20 -27.31
N ALA A 398 0.78 20.20 -26.59
CA ALA A 398 1.26 20.58 -25.27
C ALA A 398 0.83 19.56 -24.21
N ILE A 399 -0.41 19.09 -24.24
CA ILE A 399 -0.94 18.03 -23.37
C ILE A 399 -0.12 16.75 -23.58
N SER A 400 0.16 16.37 -24.84
CA SER A 400 0.99 15.21 -25.17
C SER A 400 2.42 15.32 -24.61
N ARG A 401 3.05 16.50 -24.66
CA ARG A 401 4.37 16.74 -24.06
C ARG A 401 4.34 16.64 -22.54
N CYS A 402 3.29 17.14 -21.91
CA CYS A 402 3.09 17.07 -20.46
C CYS A 402 2.92 15.63 -19.97
N ILE A 403 2.13 14.82 -20.68
CA ILE A 403 1.92 13.38 -20.41
C ILE A 403 3.23 12.60 -20.55
N ALA A 404 3.97 12.82 -21.65
CA ALA A 404 5.15 12.02 -21.97
C ALA A 404 6.31 12.25 -20.98
N GLN A 405 6.50 13.48 -20.48
CA GLN A 405 7.70 13.86 -19.73
C GLN A 405 8.01 13.00 -18.49
N PRO A 406 7.07 12.75 -17.55
CA PRO A 406 7.34 11.86 -16.41
C PRO A 406 7.44 10.38 -16.79
N LEU A 407 6.90 9.98 -17.94
CA LEU A 407 6.94 8.60 -18.44
C LEU A 407 8.25 8.25 -19.17
N LEU A 408 9.10 9.22 -19.49
CA LEU A 408 10.36 9.01 -20.22
C LEU A 408 11.29 7.95 -19.58
N PRO A 409 11.52 7.90 -18.25
CA PRO A 409 12.40 6.91 -17.64
C PRO A 409 11.92 5.46 -17.81
N ALA A 410 10.60 5.22 -17.69
CA ALA A 410 10.03 3.89 -17.87
C ALA A 410 9.94 3.50 -19.36
N THR A 411 9.52 4.44 -20.22
CA THR A 411 9.35 4.19 -21.66
C THR A 411 10.67 4.00 -22.41
N TYR A 412 11.81 4.41 -21.86
CA TYR A 412 13.14 4.08 -22.38
C TYR A 412 13.36 2.55 -22.53
N LYS A 413 12.77 1.75 -21.63
CA LYS A 413 12.81 0.28 -21.68
C LYS A 413 11.52 -0.34 -22.23
N LYS A 414 10.69 0.38 -22.99
CA LYS A 414 9.37 -0.09 -23.44
C LYS A 414 9.40 -1.42 -24.22
N SER A 415 10.48 -1.73 -24.93
CA SER A 415 10.66 -3.02 -25.62
C SER A 415 10.94 -4.22 -24.69
N GLN A 416 11.14 -3.97 -23.40
CA GLN A 416 11.38 -4.97 -22.34
C GLN A 416 10.22 -5.04 -21.34
N TRP A 417 9.16 -4.24 -21.55
CA TRP A 417 8.00 -4.20 -20.68
C TRP A 417 7.30 -5.56 -20.62
N SER A 418 6.90 -5.95 -19.43
CA SER A 418 5.97 -7.05 -19.22
C SER A 418 4.52 -6.64 -19.51
N ARG A 419 3.61 -7.62 -19.53
CA ARG A 419 2.15 -7.38 -19.48
C ARG A 419 1.80 -6.47 -18.29
N GLU A 420 2.45 -6.67 -17.16
CA GLU A 420 2.26 -5.89 -15.94
C GLU A 420 2.74 -4.43 -16.13
N ASP A 421 3.91 -4.20 -16.74
CA ASP A 421 4.41 -2.87 -17.09
C ASP A 421 3.48 -2.13 -18.07
N GLU A 422 2.90 -2.81 -19.05
CA GLU A 422 1.93 -2.21 -20.00
C GLU A 422 0.67 -1.71 -19.28
N LEU A 423 0.12 -2.52 -18.37
CA LEU A 423 -1.08 -2.18 -17.59
C LEU A 423 -0.80 -1.01 -16.64
N ILE A 424 0.35 -1.01 -15.96
CA ILE A 424 0.81 0.10 -15.13
C ILE A 424 0.99 1.37 -15.97
N GLY A 425 1.62 1.27 -17.13
CA GLY A 425 1.83 2.39 -18.05
C GLY A 425 0.51 3.04 -18.47
N VAL A 426 -0.51 2.24 -18.82
CA VAL A 426 -1.87 2.72 -19.15
C VAL A 426 -2.51 3.44 -17.97
N ALA A 427 -2.43 2.86 -16.76
CA ALA A 427 -3.00 3.47 -15.55
C ALA A 427 -2.36 4.84 -15.24
N ILE A 428 -1.02 4.91 -15.25
CA ILE A 428 -0.30 6.16 -14.96
C ILE A 428 -0.53 7.19 -16.07
N GLU A 429 -0.61 6.79 -17.35
CA GLU A 429 -0.93 7.67 -18.48
C GLU A 429 -2.28 8.37 -18.29
N VAL A 430 -3.31 7.66 -17.81
CA VAL A 430 -4.63 8.24 -17.49
C VAL A 430 -4.53 9.29 -16.38
N VAL A 431 -3.81 9.00 -15.29
CA VAL A 431 -3.66 9.94 -14.16
C VAL A 431 -2.94 11.22 -14.61
N ILE A 432 -1.80 11.11 -15.29
CA ILE A 432 -1.07 12.29 -15.77
C ILE A 432 -1.85 13.02 -16.87
N LYS A 433 -2.61 12.32 -17.71
CA LYS A 433 -3.50 12.95 -18.71
C LYS A 433 -4.55 13.83 -18.05
N ASN A 434 -5.17 13.39 -16.96
CA ASN A 434 -6.17 14.20 -16.24
C ASN A 434 -5.52 15.48 -15.70
N VAL A 435 -4.37 15.38 -15.04
CA VAL A 435 -3.59 16.53 -14.52
C VAL A 435 -3.21 17.50 -15.64
N CYS A 436 -2.57 17.00 -16.70
CA CYS A 436 -2.10 17.79 -17.82
C CYS A 436 -3.24 18.47 -18.60
N SER A 437 -4.36 17.77 -18.79
CA SER A 437 -5.51 18.30 -19.52
C SER A 437 -6.11 19.48 -18.75
N VAL A 438 -6.42 19.32 -17.46
CA VAL A 438 -7.01 20.39 -16.64
C VAL A 438 -6.12 21.63 -16.61
N ILE A 439 -4.83 21.49 -16.30
CA ILE A 439 -3.89 22.61 -16.21
C ILE A 439 -3.79 23.37 -17.54
N LEU A 440 -3.55 22.66 -18.65
CA LEU A 440 -3.33 23.29 -19.95
C LEU A 440 -4.62 23.83 -20.58
N GLN A 441 -5.75 23.15 -20.41
CA GLN A 441 -7.06 23.63 -20.91
C GLN A 441 -7.52 24.85 -20.12
N SER A 442 -7.40 24.83 -18.79
CA SER A 442 -7.73 25.98 -17.93
C SER A 442 -6.89 27.20 -18.28
N TYR A 443 -5.57 27.05 -18.41
CA TYR A 443 -4.71 28.16 -18.83
C TYR A 443 -5.06 28.66 -20.25
N ASN A 444 -5.38 27.76 -21.18
CA ASN A 444 -5.77 28.14 -22.54
C ASN A 444 -7.12 28.90 -22.57
N ALA A 445 -8.07 28.52 -21.72
CA ALA A 445 -9.35 29.21 -21.57
C ALA A 445 -9.17 30.62 -20.99
N VAL A 446 -8.28 30.80 -20.01
CA VAL A 446 -7.91 32.13 -19.47
C VAL A 446 -7.29 33.01 -20.56
N ARG A 447 -6.42 32.46 -21.41
CA ARG A 447 -5.86 33.20 -22.56
C ARG A 447 -6.94 33.67 -23.53
N ALA A 448 -7.86 32.79 -23.92
CA ALA A 448 -9.02 33.13 -24.75
C ALA A 448 -9.90 34.24 -24.13
N ALA A 449 -10.17 34.13 -22.82
CA ALA A 449 -10.91 35.15 -22.08
C ALA A 449 -10.17 36.50 -22.04
N THR A 450 -8.84 36.47 -21.88
CA THR A 450 -8.01 37.69 -21.81
C THR A 450 -7.95 38.41 -23.16
N GLU A 451 -7.83 37.67 -24.26
CA GLU A 451 -7.93 38.23 -25.61
C GLU A 451 -9.31 38.87 -25.84
N LYS A 452 -10.38 38.20 -25.41
CA LYS A 452 -11.76 38.72 -25.53
C LYS A 452 -11.98 40.00 -24.73
N ASP A 453 -11.54 40.07 -23.47
CA ASP A 453 -11.65 41.28 -22.63
C ASP A 453 -10.86 42.48 -23.22
N ILE A 454 -9.74 42.21 -23.90
CA ILE A 454 -8.95 43.25 -24.61
C ILE A 454 -9.66 43.75 -25.86
N LEU A 455 -10.35 42.88 -26.60
CA LEU A 455 -11.05 43.21 -27.84
C LEU A 455 -12.41 43.89 -27.59
N GLU A 456 -13.15 43.47 -26.56
CA GLU A 456 -14.48 44.00 -26.24
C GLU A 456 -14.44 45.28 -25.39
N GLY A 457 -13.35 45.50 -24.64
CA GLY A 457 -13.23 46.58 -23.67
C GLY A 457 -13.86 46.23 -22.32
N VAL A 458 -13.18 46.58 -21.23
CA VAL A 458 -13.62 46.22 -19.87
C VAL A 458 -14.70 47.18 -19.38
N ASP A 459 -15.96 46.85 -19.66
CA ASP A 459 -17.15 47.68 -19.33
C ASP A 459 -18.12 46.98 -18.36
N THR A 460 -17.69 45.90 -17.69
CA THR A 460 -18.54 45.10 -16.79
C THR A 460 -17.92 44.85 -15.42
N THR A 461 -18.77 44.71 -14.40
CA THR A 461 -18.39 44.38 -13.01
C THR A 461 -17.84 42.96 -12.82
N SER A 462 -17.86 42.13 -13.86
CA SER A 462 -17.13 40.87 -13.90
C SER A 462 -16.68 40.54 -15.33
N THR A 463 -15.37 40.42 -15.49
CA THR A 463 -14.67 40.19 -16.77
C THR A 463 -14.87 38.76 -17.29
N GLN A 464 -14.49 38.49 -18.55
CA GLN A 464 -14.44 37.12 -19.05
C GLN A 464 -13.34 36.34 -18.32
N VAL A 465 -12.21 36.97 -17.99
CA VAL A 465 -11.13 36.38 -17.18
C VAL A 465 -11.62 35.93 -15.80
N ASP A 466 -12.49 36.69 -15.13
CA ASP A 466 -13.08 36.28 -13.84
C ASP A 466 -13.86 34.97 -13.95
N LYS A 467 -14.63 34.82 -15.03
CA LYS A 467 -15.44 33.62 -15.29
C LYS A 467 -14.56 32.43 -15.62
N ALA A 468 -13.53 32.63 -16.45
CA ALA A 468 -12.56 31.60 -16.79
C ALA A 468 -11.75 31.16 -15.56
N ALA A 469 -11.31 32.08 -14.70
CA ALA A 469 -10.59 31.78 -13.47
C ALA A 469 -11.48 31.02 -12.46
N LYS A 470 -12.74 31.42 -12.27
CA LYS A 470 -13.69 30.67 -11.42
C LYS A 470 -13.94 29.25 -11.93
N ARG A 471 -14.05 29.08 -13.25
CA ARG A 471 -14.20 27.74 -13.85
C ARG A 471 -12.94 26.89 -13.65
N ALA A 472 -11.76 27.46 -13.92
CA ALA A 472 -10.48 26.80 -13.71
C ALA A 472 -10.25 26.37 -12.24
N HIS A 473 -10.65 27.19 -11.27
CA HIS A 473 -10.61 26.83 -9.86
C HIS A 473 -11.48 25.60 -9.58
N GLN A 474 -12.71 25.56 -10.11
CA GLN A 474 -13.57 24.38 -9.97
C GLN A 474 -12.98 23.14 -10.66
N ASP A 475 -12.44 23.28 -11.87
CA ASP A 475 -11.80 22.17 -12.60
C ASP A 475 -10.59 21.60 -11.82
N VAL A 476 -9.84 22.44 -11.09
CA VAL A 476 -8.76 22.00 -10.19
C VAL A 476 -9.33 21.29 -8.94
N LYS A 477 -10.40 21.80 -8.33
CA LYS A 477 -11.06 21.16 -7.18
C LYS A 477 -11.58 19.77 -7.53
N ASP A 478 -12.26 19.65 -8.66
CA ASP A 478 -12.78 18.38 -9.18
C ASP A 478 -11.63 17.40 -9.47
N LEU A 479 -10.50 17.88 -9.99
CA LEU A 479 -9.28 17.09 -10.20
C LEU A 479 -8.65 16.61 -8.89
N VAL A 480 -8.51 17.49 -7.88
CA VAL A 480 -7.95 17.14 -6.56
C VAL A 480 -8.80 16.07 -5.90
N ALA A 481 -10.13 16.24 -5.87
CA ALA A 481 -11.06 15.22 -5.38
C ALA A 481 -10.92 13.89 -6.12
N THR A 482 -10.75 13.92 -7.45
CA THR A 482 -10.60 12.71 -8.28
C THR A 482 -9.29 11.96 -8.04
N LEU A 483 -8.18 12.68 -7.85
CA LEU A 483 -6.85 12.09 -7.61
C LEU A 483 -6.77 11.40 -6.24
N GLY A 484 -7.39 12.02 -5.21
CA GLY A 484 -7.46 11.46 -3.86
C GLY A 484 -6.09 11.11 -3.28
N TRP A 485 -5.08 11.94 -3.53
CA TRP A 485 -3.70 11.64 -3.16
C TRP A 485 -3.45 11.85 -1.66
N SER A 486 -2.76 10.91 -1.01
CA SER A 486 -2.59 10.85 0.44
C SER A 486 -1.67 11.94 1.02
N GLN A 487 -0.77 12.53 0.24
CA GLN A 487 0.14 13.57 0.76
C GLN A 487 -0.55 14.90 1.08
N TRP A 488 -1.74 15.17 0.53
CA TRP A 488 -2.52 16.37 0.89
C TRP A 488 -3.09 16.33 2.32
N LYS A 489 -3.07 15.14 2.94
CA LYS A 489 -3.37 14.97 4.36
C LYS A 489 -2.13 15.06 5.26
N LYS A 490 -0.90 15.09 4.71
CA LYS A 490 0.33 15.25 5.51
C LYS A 490 0.51 16.72 5.90
N VAL A 491 0.55 17.02 7.19
CA VAL A 491 1.13 18.28 7.68
C VAL A 491 2.66 18.23 7.57
N GLN A 492 3.33 19.37 7.38
CA GLN A 492 4.75 19.36 7.03
C GLN A 492 5.71 19.03 8.19
N ARG A 493 5.41 19.51 9.40
CA ARG A 493 6.27 19.31 10.58
C ARG A 493 5.50 19.57 11.86
N CYS A 494 5.67 18.70 12.85
CA CYS A 494 5.08 18.86 14.17
C CYS A 494 6.04 19.53 15.18
N PRO A 495 5.51 20.10 16.26
CA PRO A 495 6.23 20.41 17.50
C PRO A 495 7.06 19.23 18.03
N HIS A 496 7.99 19.50 18.95
CA HIS A 496 8.93 18.49 19.48
C HIS A 496 8.27 17.45 20.40
N ASP A 497 7.11 17.79 20.95
CA ASP A 497 6.25 17.03 21.86
C ASP A 497 5.01 16.45 21.16
N GLU A 498 4.95 16.54 19.82
CA GLU A 498 3.86 16.01 19.00
C GLU A 498 4.40 15.11 17.88
N LEU A 499 3.67 14.05 17.54
CA LEU A 499 3.94 13.19 16.40
C LEU A 499 2.92 13.45 15.29
N LEU A 500 3.34 13.53 14.03
CA LEU A 500 2.41 13.45 12.90
C LEU A 500 1.82 12.05 12.91
N PHE A 501 0.52 11.95 13.16
CA PHE A 501 -0.16 10.68 13.34
C PHE A 501 -1.30 10.52 12.33
N THR A 502 -1.43 9.28 11.85
CA THR A 502 -2.59 8.77 11.12
C THR A 502 -2.90 7.37 11.65
N ILE A 503 -3.97 6.74 11.18
CA ILE A 503 -4.33 5.37 11.53
C ILE A 503 -3.18 4.39 11.22
N MET A 504 -2.79 3.58 12.19
CA MET A 504 -1.72 2.58 12.10
C MET A 504 -2.16 1.42 13.00
N TRP A 505 -2.77 0.37 12.44
CA TRP A 505 -3.43 -0.69 13.23
C TRP A 505 -2.45 -1.24 14.29
N PRO A 506 -2.82 -1.34 15.58
CA PRO A 506 -4.17 -1.19 16.14
C PRO A 506 -4.54 0.26 16.56
N LEU A 507 -3.62 1.22 16.44
CA LEU A 507 -3.82 2.60 16.88
C LEU A 507 -4.48 3.47 15.80
N GLY A 508 -5.66 3.99 16.08
CA GLY A 508 -6.32 4.99 15.23
C GLY A 508 -7.75 5.26 15.69
N ASN A 509 -8.07 6.53 15.91
CA ASN A 509 -9.45 7.03 16.00
C ASN A 509 -9.94 7.49 14.64
N THR A 510 -11.26 7.60 14.48
CA THR A 510 -11.89 8.02 13.22
C THR A 510 -11.34 9.33 12.66
N GLU A 511 -11.05 10.28 13.54
CA GLU A 511 -10.44 11.57 13.19
C GLU A 511 -9.06 11.40 12.53
N ASP A 512 -8.25 10.43 12.95
CA ASP A 512 -6.90 10.23 12.42
C ASP A 512 -6.89 9.74 10.96
N TYR A 513 -8.02 9.24 10.46
CA TYR A 513 -8.17 8.89 9.04
C TYR A 513 -8.65 10.06 8.19
N PHE A 514 -9.61 10.84 8.69
CA PHE A 514 -10.20 11.94 7.93
C PHE A 514 -9.34 13.21 8.00
N HIS A 515 -8.81 13.51 9.19
CA HIS A 515 -8.03 14.70 9.54
C HIS A 515 -6.77 14.32 10.35
N PRO A 516 -5.85 13.50 9.80
CA PRO A 516 -4.56 13.24 10.45
C PRO A 516 -3.77 14.53 10.64
N GLY A 517 -2.94 14.57 11.69
CA GLY A 517 -2.24 15.78 12.09
C GLY A 517 -1.26 15.52 13.21
N CYS A 518 -0.74 16.59 13.80
CA CYS A 518 0.15 16.50 14.94
C CYS A 518 -0.65 16.18 16.22
N LEU A 519 -0.22 15.14 16.93
CA LEU A 519 -0.82 14.71 18.19
C LEU A 519 0.20 14.77 19.32
N PRO A 520 -0.12 15.41 20.45
CA PRO A 520 0.69 15.35 21.66
C PRO A 520 0.95 13.92 22.15
N ILE A 521 2.12 13.70 22.74
CA ILE A 521 2.58 12.41 23.30
C ILE A 521 1.47 11.68 24.08
N GLU A 522 0.78 12.38 24.99
CA GLU A 522 -0.23 11.78 25.87
C GLU A 522 -1.52 11.34 25.13
N LYS A 523 -1.72 11.78 23.89
CA LYS A 523 -2.86 11.39 23.03
C LYS A 523 -2.60 10.12 22.23
N ILE A 524 -1.37 9.60 22.23
CA ILE A 524 -0.98 8.38 21.53
C ILE A 524 -0.85 7.24 22.55
N ASN A 525 -1.96 6.55 22.75
CA ASN A 525 -2.10 5.44 23.69
C ASN A 525 -3.18 4.45 23.20
N GLN A 526 -3.28 3.28 23.82
CA GLN A 526 -4.22 2.20 23.47
C GLN A 526 -5.69 2.61 23.29
N SER A 527 -6.20 3.64 23.98
CA SER A 527 -7.62 4.00 23.86
C SER A 527 -7.93 4.71 22.54
N ARG A 528 -6.90 4.92 21.71
CA ARG A 528 -6.99 5.43 20.35
C ARG A 528 -7.26 4.26 19.41
N GLU A 529 -8.47 3.71 19.44
CA GLU A 529 -8.86 2.50 18.70
C GLU A 529 -10.20 2.64 17.94
N THR A 530 -10.81 3.83 17.88
CA THR A 530 -12.19 3.96 17.36
C THR A 530 -12.36 3.85 15.85
N TYR A 531 -11.28 3.94 15.05
CA TYR A 531 -11.36 3.76 13.60
C TYR A 531 -11.48 2.28 13.21
N PHE A 532 -10.63 1.45 13.81
CA PHE A 532 -10.61 0.02 13.55
C PHE A 532 -11.75 -0.64 14.30
N ARG A 533 -12.78 -1.07 13.57
CA ARG A 533 -13.88 -1.84 14.16
C ARG A 533 -13.31 -3.14 14.70
N ASN A 534 -13.21 -3.21 16.03
CA ASN A 534 -12.69 -4.35 16.76
C ASN A 534 -13.75 -5.45 16.88
N ASN A 535 -13.50 -6.58 16.22
CA ASN A 535 -13.88 -7.89 16.77
C ASN A 535 -12.60 -8.59 17.27
N PHE A 536 -11.93 -7.95 18.24
CA PHE A 536 -10.97 -8.67 19.10
C PHE A 536 -11.76 -9.59 20.03
N ALA A 537 -11.36 -10.86 20.11
CA ALA A 537 -12.04 -11.86 20.93
C ALA A 537 -12.10 -11.44 22.42
N GLY A 538 -13.30 -11.10 22.89
CA GLY A 538 -13.59 -10.80 24.31
C GLY A 538 -14.29 -9.46 24.58
N GLY A 539 -14.34 -8.53 23.62
CA GLY A 539 -15.09 -7.28 23.78
C GLY A 539 -16.62 -7.50 23.79
N PRO A 540 -17.41 -6.79 24.62
CA PRO A 540 -18.86 -6.84 24.51
C PRO A 540 -19.28 -6.30 23.14
N ARG A 541 -20.09 -7.08 22.40
CA ARG A 541 -20.83 -6.53 21.26
C ARG A 541 -21.59 -5.30 21.75
N HIS A 542 -21.36 -4.14 21.14
CA HIS A 542 -22.24 -2.99 21.32
C HIS A 542 -23.63 -3.37 20.78
N GLY A 543 -24.46 -3.89 21.68
CA GLY A 543 -25.85 -4.18 21.40
C GLY A 543 -26.54 -2.89 21.01
N LYS A 544 -27.41 -2.99 20.00
CA LYS A 544 -28.33 -1.93 19.58
C LYS A 544 -28.89 -1.22 20.81
N GLU A 545 -28.74 0.09 20.87
CA GLU A 545 -29.47 0.90 21.85
C GLU A 545 -30.96 0.60 21.68
N GLY A 546 -31.56 0.05 22.73
CA GLY A 546 -33.00 -0.13 22.79
C GLY A 546 -33.63 1.24 22.95
N GLY A 547 -34.54 1.60 22.04
CA GLY A 547 -35.40 2.75 22.25
C GLY A 547 -36.46 2.44 23.30
N ASP A 548 -36.64 3.38 24.22
CA ASP A 548 -37.91 3.70 24.88
C ASP A 548 -38.39 5.05 24.31
#